data_AF-A0A7C2KQ89-F1
#
_entry.id   AF-A0A7C2KQ89-F1
#
_cell.length_a   1.000
_cell.length_b   1.000
_cell.length_c   1.000
_cell.angle_alpha   90.00
_cell.angle_beta   90.00
_cell.angle_gamma   90.00
#
_symmetry.space_group_name_H-M   'P 1'
#
loop_
_entity.id
_entity.type
_entity.pdbx_description
1 polymer ?
#
loop_
_entity_poly.entity_id
_entity_poly.type
_entity_poly.pdbx_seq_one_letter_code
_entity_poly.pdbx_strand_id
1 'polypeptide(L)'
;YDVTSSQFPYSGLQADTTYYWRVKTRNACNMYGNYSNCLSFEVGGIPTWYRDADGDGFGNPDAPTPQCEKPAGYVDNDDDCDDNDLTTHPGASEICDNGKDDDCDALVDRDDPDCPPNCGNAVCDPGETPCNCPQDCGAPPASETNCSDGVDNDCDGLVDASDPDCAPPCGTDEDGDGFCPDDPEVAGRDCDDNDATVYPNAPERCDERDNDCNGLVDEGAPTWCQDANHDGCGDPGAAMITGCEWPVGYAACPGHCERDCCIAVVSSPEALDFGTLEPNSRKAIELNLKRASLPFTWSVDSATLPSWLRLTGHGGNSATGQGVTLFFEGNTSGLAVGGYAATVGVRVDHDVFMDLSATLRIVAAIPTVTPGSLEWELPPGYDRPAPKTVQLHRGGAPFSFEFLELERVDWLTVEPRRGVSNSGTAVNVSIQPALGLEPGQYSADLKVRFDGQDDARISASVLVVEEPPPPPCPCGEGFCDCGMSLLGAMQVTLLGLYGMKLGRRRWR
;
A
#
# COMPACT_ATOMS: atom_id res chain seq x y z
N TYR A 1 9.44 16.37 -64.32
CA TYR A 1 9.98 17.10 -63.16
C TYR A 1 9.84 16.18 -61.98
N ASP A 2 10.86 15.37 -61.82
CA ASP A 2 11.02 14.42 -60.74
C ASP A 2 11.33 15.19 -59.46
N VAL A 3 10.70 14.82 -58.35
CA VAL A 3 11.23 15.18 -57.04
C VAL A 3 12.28 14.13 -56.73
N THR A 4 13.50 14.31 -57.26
CA THR A 4 14.66 13.45 -56.96
C THR A 4 15.33 13.82 -55.64
N SER A 5 14.84 14.85 -54.95
CA SER A 5 15.43 15.34 -53.72
C SER A 5 14.58 14.96 -52.51
N SER A 6 15.18 14.26 -51.56
CA SER A 6 14.66 14.07 -50.20
C SER A 6 14.89 15.28 -49.30
N GLN A 7 15.54 16.34 -49.81
CA GLN A 7 15.89 17.55 -49.06
C GLN A 7 15.39 18.81 -49.75
N PHE A 8 14.72 19.68 -49.01
CA PHE A 8 14.23 20.98 -49.49
C PHE A 8 14.89 22.10 -48.67
N PRO A 9 15.98 22.72 -49.17
CA PRO A 9 16.62 23.81 -48.46
C PRO A 9 15.66 25.00 -48.39
N TYR A 10 15.42 25.49 -47.17
CA TYR A 10 14.66 26.70 -46.90
C TYR A 10 15.48 27.58 -45.95
N SER A 11 15.40 28.89 -46.13
CA SER A 11 16.15 29.89 -45.35
C SER A 11 15.21 31.00 -44.90
N GLY A 12 15.51 31.63 -43.76
CA GLY A 12 14.70 32.74 -43.21
C GLY A 12 13.52 32.28 -42.36
N LEU A 13 13.64 31.11 -41.72
CA LEU A 13 12.73 30.71 -40.65
C LEU A 13 13.03 31.55 -39.40
N GLN A 14 11.99 31.90 -38.65
CA GLN A 14 12.08 32.63 -37.40
C GLN A 14 12.22 31.63 -36.25
N ALA A 15 13.03 32.00 -35.25
CA ALA A 15 13.08 31.31 -33.97
C ALA A 15 11.70 31.29 -33.30
N ASP A 16 11.49 30.29 -32.44
CA ASP A 16 10.30 30.06 -31.62
C ASP A 16 9.00 30.06 -32.45
N THR A 17 9.11 29.56 -33.70
CA THR A 17 8.01 29.54 -34.66
C THR A 17 7.74 28.12 -35.14
N THR A 18 6.48 27.69 -35.04
CA THR A 18 6.02 26.43 -35.62
C THR A 18 5.69 26.60 -37.10
N TYR A 19 6.34 25.82 -37.95
CA TYR A 19 6.10 25.77 -39.38
C TYR A 19 5.31 24.52 -39.77
N TYR A 20 4.43 24.66 -40.77
CA TYR A 20 3.62 23.58 -41.30
C TYR A 20 3.95 23.33 -42.77
N TRP A 21 4.20 22.08 -43.12
CA TRP A 21 4.42 21.65 -44.49
C TRP A 21 3.29 20.72 -44.97
N ARG A 22 2.84 20.95 -46.21
CA ARG A 22 1.90 20.10 -46.95
C ARG A 22 2.32 19.97 -48.40
N VAL A 23 2.07 18.80 -48.99
CA VAL A 23 2.29 18.54 -50.42
C VAL A 23 0.97 18.67 -51.16
N LYS A 24 1.01 19.29 -52.34
CA LYS A 24 -0.14 19.37 -53.25
C LYS A 24 0.20 18.73 -54.57
N THR A 25 -0.58 17.73 -54.98
CA THR A 25 -0.45 17.15 -56.32
C THR A 25 -1.28 17.98 -57.30
N ARG A 26 -0.85 18.00 -58.56
CA ARG A 26 -1.63 18.54 -59.67
C ARG A 26 -1.78 17.40 -60.68
N ASN A 27 -2.85 17.41 -61.45
CA ASN A 27 -3.09 16.39 -62.48
C ASN A 27 -2.66 16.90 -63.87
N ALA A 28 -2.71 16.02 -64.88
CA ALA A 28 -2.34 16.33 -66.26
C ALA A 28 -3.17 17.47 -66.90
N CYS A 29 -4.35 17.77 -66.35
CA CYS A 29 -5.22 18.87 -66.79
C CYS A 29 -4.90 20.20 -66.07
N ASN A 30 -3.77 20.29 -65.36
CA ASN A 30 -3.35 21.47 -64.61
C ASN A 30 -4.27 21.82 -63.42
N MET A 31 -5.18 20.91 -63.04
CA MET A 31 -6.06 21.04 -61.88
C MET A 31 -5.34 20.51 -60.64
N TYR A 32 -5.48 21.21 -59.52
CA TYR A 32 -4.83 20.79 -58.28
C TYR A 32 -5.70 19.78 -57.52
N GLY A 33 -5.12 18.67 -57.06
CA GLY A 33 -5.77 17.67 -56.21
C GLY A 33 -5.78 18.04 -54.72
N ASN A 34 -6.18 17.08 -53.90
CA ASN A 34 -6.23 17.20 -52.43
C ASN A 34 -4.82 17.36 -51.82
N TYR A 35 -4.74 18.05 -50.68
CA TYR A 35 -3.50 18.21 -49.92
C TYR A 35 -3.15 16.91 -49.19
N SER A 36 -1.86 16.65 -48.96
CA SER A 36 -1.41 15.64 -48.00
C SER A 36 -1.79 16.04 -46.57
N ASN A 37 -1.66 15.09 -45.64
CA ASN A 37 -1.66 15.40 -44.20
C ASN A 37 -0.57 16.44 -43.87
N CYS A 38 -0.82 17.27 -42.86
CA CYS A 38 0.12 18.29 -42.40
C CYS A 38 1.23 17.65 -41.57
N LEU A 39 2.48 18.03 -41.84
CA LEU A 39 3.62 17.80 -40.96
C LEU A 39 4.03 19.15 -40.36
N SER A 40 4.22 19.23 -39.04
CA SER A 40 4.72 20.43 -38.37
C SER A 40 6.12 20.19 -37.81
N PHE A 41 6.92 21.26 -37.75
CA PHE A 41 8.19 21.29 -37.04
C PHE A 41 8.36 22.66 -36.39
N GLU A 42 9.10 22.70 -35.29
CA GLU A 42 9.41 23.93 -34.55
C GLU A 42 10.87 24.29 -34.76
N VAL A 43 11.13 25.58 -34.98
CA VAL A 43 12.49 26.11 -35.01
C VAL A 43 12.71 26.75 -33.64
N GLY A 44 13.47 26.07 -32.77
CA GLY A 44 13.83 26.65 -31.47
C GLY A 44 14.71 27.89 -31.63
N GLY A 45 14.68 28.76 -30.63
CA GLY A 45 15.67 29.83 -30.45
C GLY A 45 17.11 29.35 -30.57
N ILE A 46 18.00 30.26 -30.94
CA ILE A 46 19.44 29.98 -30.93
C ILE A 46 19.87 29.97 -29.45
N PRO A 47 20.35 28.84 -28.90
CA PRO A 47 20.82 28.83 -27.51
C PRO A 47 22.06 29.72 -27.40
N THR A 48 22.16 30.40 -26.26
CA THR A 48 23.34 31.19 -25.91
C THR A 48 24.29 30.30 -25.12
N TRP A 49 25.56 30.30 -25.50
CA TRP A 49 26.64 29.63 -24.78
C TRP A 49 27.57 30.67 -24.19
N TYR A 50 28.08 30.45 -23.00
CA TYR A 50 28.98 31.37 -22.30
C TYR A 50 30.36 30.75 -22.22
N ARG A 51 31.40 31.57 -22.35
CA ARG A 51 32.78 31.07 -22.35
C ARG A 51 33.13 30.54 -20.96
N ASP A 52 33.80 29.39 -20.92
CA ASP A 52 34.35 28.74 -19.74
C ASP A 52 35.87 28.61 -19.99
N ALA A 53 36.62 29.59 -19.50
CA ALA A 53 38.03 29.76 -19.85
C ALA A 53 38.96 28.91 -19.01
N ASP A 54 38.60 28.72 -17.75
CA ASP A 54 39.42 28.08 -16.75
C ASP A 54 39.06 26.59 -16.61
N GLY A 55 37.83 26.20 -16.98
CA GLY A 55 37.38 24.83 -17.16
C GLY A 55 36.65 24.24 -15.96
N ASP A 56 36.06 25.06 -15.09
CA ASP A 56 35.30 24.61 -13.90
C ASP A 56 33.85 24.19 -14.21
N GLY A 57 33.34 24.57 -15.38
CA GLY A 57 31.98 24.28 -15.83
C GLY A 57 30.97 25.42 -15.66
N PHE A 58 31.39 26.58 -15.17
CA PHE A 58 30.61 27.80 -15.10
C PHE A 58 31.02 28.77 -16.22
N GLY A 59 30.07 29.62 -16.62
CA GLY A 59 30.21 30.44 -17.82
C GLY A 59 30.23 31.92 -17.52
N ASN A 60 31.10 32.65 -18.21
CA ASN A 60 31.24 34.09 -18.09
C ASN A 60 30.02 34.86 -18.63
N PRO A 61 29.27 35.59 -17.79
CA PRO A 61 28.10 36.36 -18.21
C PRO A 61 28.40 37.47 -19.22
N ASP A 62 29.64 37.97 -19.26
CA ASP A 62 30.09 39.01 -20.19
C ASP A 62 30.54 38.46 -21.56
N ALA A 63 30.58 37.13 -21.74
CA ALA A 63 31.00 36.47 -22.99
C ALA A 63 29.93 35.57 -23.66
N PRO A 64 28.68 36.03 -23.88
CA PRO A 64 27.63 35.24 -24.52
C PRO A 64 27.87 35.05 -26.02
N THR A 65 27.66 33.82 -26.50
CA THR A 65 27.76 33.43 -27.92
C THR A 65 26.54 32.62 -28.36
N PRO A 66 25.62 33.23 -29.14
CA PRO A 66 24.45 32.51 -29.66
C PRO A 66 24.85 31.56 -30.79
N GLN A 67 24.71 30.24 -30.59
CA GLN A 67 25.01 29.22 -31.60
C GLN A 67 24.19 27.95 -31.39
N CYS A 68 23.78 27.26 -32.46
CA CYS A 68 22.99 26.02 -32.34
C CYS A 68 23.77 24.84 -31.72
N GLU A 69 25.05 24.73 -32.02
CA GLU A 69 25.94 23.70 -31.46
C GLU A 69 26.89 24.33 -30.45
N LYS A 70 27.07 23.67 -29.29
CA LYS A 70 27.99 24.07 -28.21
C LYS A 70 29.42 24.27 -28.75
N PRO A 71 29.98 25.49 -28.74
CA PRO A 71 31.38 25.71 -29.08
C PRO A 71 32.31 25.04 -28.05
N ALA A 72 33.55 24.72 -28.44
CA ALA A 72 34.53 24.18 -27.51
C ALA A 72 34.98 25.26 -26.51
N GLY A 73 35.01 24.94 -25.21
CA GLY A 73 35.35 25.88 -24.13
C GLY A 73 34.23 26.85 -23.76
N TYR A 74 32.98 26.40 -23.89
CA TYR A 74 31.79 27.15 -23.51
C TYR A 74 30.85 26.25 -22.69
N VAL A 75 29.91 26.81 -21.93
CA VAL A 75 28.85 26.15 -21.16
C VAL A 75 27.49 26.85 -21.34
N ASP A 76 26.41 26.28 -20.82
CA ASP A 76 25.03 26.75 -20.96
C ASP A 76 24.49 27.58 -19.79
N ASN A 77 25.36 27.99 -18.86
CA ASN A 77 25.06 28.89 -17.74
C ASN A 77 25.93 30.15 -17.80
N ASP A 78 25.52 31.20 -17.10
CA ASP A 78 26.20 32.50 -17.00
C ASP A 78 26.57 32.87 -15.56
N ASP A 79 26.88 31.86 -14.75
CA ASP A 79 26.94 32.01 -13.31
C ASP A 79 28.37 32.32 -12.77
N ASP A 80 29.39 32.39 -13.64
CA ASP A 80 30.79 32.58 -13.22
C ASP A 80 31.14 34.07 -12.98
N CYS A 81 31.59 34.40 -11.77
CA CYS A 81 32.02 35.75 -11.42
C CYS A 81 33.51 36.07 -11.72
N ASP A 82 34.37 35.06 -11.90
CA ASP A 82 35.76 35.23 -12.40
C ASP A 82 36.20 34.04 -13.28
N ASP A 83 35.85 34.12 -14.57
CA ASP A 83 36.22 33.22 -15.70
C ASP A 83 37.73 33.14 -16.00
N ASN A 84 38.60 33.34 -15.02
CA ASN A 84 40.03 33.06 -15.09
C ASN A 84 40.53 32.29 -13.87
N ASP A 85 39.67 31.97 -12.90
CA ASP A 85 40.01 31.34 -11.64
C ASP A 85 39.09 30.14 -11.34
N LEU A 86 39.63 28.94 -11.55
CA LEU A 86 38.98 27.63 -11.32
C LEU A 86 38.38 27.42 -9.92
N THR A 87 38.66 28.32 -8.97
CA THR A 87 38.16 28.25 -7.59
C THR A 87 37.16 29.35 -7.26
N THR A 88 36.79 30.20 -8.22
CA THR A 88 35.89 31.33 -8.03
C THR A 88 34.63 31.13 -8.86
N HIS A 89 33.64 30.44 -8.28
CA HIS A 89 32.41 30.06 -8.98
C HIS A 89 31.30 29.70 -7.98
N PRO A 90 30.02 29.67 -8.41
CA PRO A 90 28.90 29.24 -7.58
C PRO A 90 29.17 27.95 -6.80
N GLY A 91 29.11 28.03 -5.48
CA GLY A 91 29.32 26.90 -4.57
C GLY A 91 30.78 26.44 -4.43
N ALA A 92 31.75 27.26 -4.81
CA ALA A 92 33.12 27.10 -4.36
C ALA A 92 33.22 27.29 -2.84
N SER A 93 34.36 26.95 -2.24
CA SER A 93 34.59 27.20 -0.81
C SER A 93 35.17 28.59 -0.62
N GLU A 94 34.53 29.40 0.22
CA GLU A 94 35.01 30.74 0.56
C GLU A 94 36.39 30.68 1.24
N ILE A 95 37.37 31.41 0.68
CA ILE A 95 38.71 31.54 1.27
C ILE A 95 38.76 32.84 2.06
N CYS A 96 38.41 32.75 3.33
CA CYS A 96 38.47 33.85 4.29
C CYS A 96 39.72 34.72 4.22
N ASP A 97 39.53 36.04 4.36
CA ASP A 97 40.56 37.08 4.46
C ASP A 97 41.42 37.25 3.19
N ASN A 98 40.93 36.82 2.02
CA ASN A 98 41.59 37.01 0.72
C ASN A 98 41.08 38.25 -0.06
N GLY A 99 39.96 38.85 0.37
CA GLY A 99 39.35 40.02 -0.26
C GLY A 99 38.58 39.74 -1.56
N LYS A 100 38.17 38.49 -1.79
CA LYS A 100 37.39 38.03 -2.94
C LYS A 100 36.07 37.42 -2.47
N ASP A 101 35.14 37.34 -3.41
CA ASP A 101 33.90 36.55 -3.33
C ASP A 101 34.22 35.27 -4.11
N ASP A 102 34.58 34.19 -3.41
CA ASP A 102 35.05 32.97 -4.08
C ASP A 102 33.86 32.10 -4.52
N ASP A 103 32.71 32.18 -3.87
CA ASP A 103 31.54 31.36 -4.19
C ASP A 103 30.47 32.07 -5.04
N CYS A 104 30.72 33.32 -5.43
CA CYS A 104 29.87 34.18 -6.25
C CYS A 104 28.49 34.49 -5.63
N ASP A 105 28.35 34.51 -4.31
CA ASP A 105 27.09 34.83 -3.62
C ASP A 105 26.90 36.33 -3.28
N ALA A 106 27.90 37.15 -3.62
CA ALA A 106 28.03 38.59 -3.35
C ALA A 106 28.40 38.97 -1.91
N LEU A 107 28.81 38.01 -1.09
CA LEU A 107 29.47 38.22 0.20
C LEU A 107 30.98 38.04 0.02
N VAL A 108 31.76 38.62 0.94
CA VAL A 108 33.22 38.64 0.86
C VAL A 108 33.77 38.42 2.25
N ASP A 109 34.69 37.46 2.38
CA ASP A 109 35.43 37.19 3.61
C ASP A 109 34.50 37.03 4.83
N ARG A 110 34.62 37.92 5.83
CA ARG A 110 33.88 37.84 7.11
C ARG A 110 32.40 38.19 6.98
N ASP A 111 31.99 38.81 5.88
CA ASP A 111 30.58 39.07 5.62
C ASP A 111 29.87 37.81 5.08
N ASP A 112 30.65 36.78 4.71
CA ASP A 112 30.20 35.50 4.19
C ASP A 112 29.98 34.44 5.31
N PRO A 113 28.81 33.79 5.40
CA PRO A 113 28.52 32.76 6.40
C PRO A 113 29.31 31.45 6.23
N ASP A 114 29.88 31.18 5.05
CA ASP A 114 30.73 30.02 4.77
C ASP A 114 32.19 30.24 5.20
N CYS A 115 32.52 31.46 5.68
CA CYS A 115 33.81 31.77 6.27
C CYS A 115 33.89 31.36 7.77
N PRO A 116 34.73 30.37 8.15
CA PRO A 116 34.91 30.00 9.55
C PRO A 116 35.50 31.14 10.41
N PRO A 117 35.10 31.25 11.70
CA PRO A 117 35.57 32.30 12.61
C PRO A 117 37.10 32.30 12.79
N ASN A 118 37.69 33.50 12.84
CA ASN A 118 39.14 33.69 12.89
C ASN A 118 39.68 33.63 14.32
N CYS A 119 39.94 32.40 14.78
CA CYS A 119 40.41 32.15 16.13
C CYS A 119 41.89 32.43 16.37
N GLY A 120 42.21 32.95 17.56
CA GLY A 120 43.54 33.21 18.08
C GLY A 120 43.93 34.69 18.12
N ASN A 121 42.98 35.62 17.98
CA ASN A 121 43.22 37.06 18.03
C ASN A 121 43.05 37.66 19.47
N ALA A 122 42.63 36.82 20.42
CA ALA A 122 42.33 37.12 21.82
C ALA A 122 41.16 38.11 22.06
N VAL A 123 40.23 38.22 21.11
CA VAL A 123 39.01 39.02 21.16
C VAL A 123 37.84 38.16 20.72
N CYS A 124 36.84 37.96 21.58
CA CYS A 124 35.61 37.27 21.20
C CYS A 124 34.76 38.19 20.31
N ASP A 125 34.87 38.02 18.99
CA ASP A 125 34.19 38.83 17.99
C ASP A 125 32.72 38.41 17.80
N PRO A 126 31.82 39.28 17.29
CA PRO A 126 30.45 38.90 16.98
C PRO A 126 30.40 37.75 15.96
N GLY A 127 29.80 36.62 16.33
CA GLY A 127 29.79 35.39 15.52
C GLY A 127 30.70 34.29 16.09
N GLU A 128 31.59 34.66 17.01
CA GLU A 128 32.40 33.70 17.78
C GLU A 128 31.66 33.27 19.05
N THR A 129 31.75 31.98 19.36
CA THR A 129 31.21 31.32 20.53
C THR A 129 32.30 30.45 21.15
N PRO A 130 32.16 30.05 22.43
CA PRO A 130 33.04 29.03 23.02
C PRO A 130 33.16 27.75 22.18
N CYS A 131 32.14 27.39 21.39
CA CYS A 131 32.13 26.20 20.54
C CYS A 131 32.94 26.35 19.26
N ASN A 132 32.77 27.45 18.55
CA ASN A 132 33.44 27.66 17.27
C ASN A 132 34.79 28.39 17.43
N CYS A 133 35.03 29.02 18.58
CA CYS A 133 36.23 29.80 18.85
C CYS A 133 36.68 29.84 20.33
N PRO A 134 37.03 28.68 20.92
CA PRO A 134 37.40 28.58 22.35
C PRO A 134 38.68 29.33 22.72
N GLN A 135 39.54 29.65 21.75
CA GLN A 135 40.78 30.38 21.98
C GLN A 135 40.53 31.84 22.37
N ASP A 136 39.46 32.43 21.83
CA ASP A 136 39.14 33.86 21.98
C ASP A 136 37.93 34.08 22.91
N CYS A 137 36.93 33.21 22.86
CA CYS A 137 35.72 33.27 23.70
C CYS A 137 35.80 32.44 25.00
N GLY A 138 36.91 31.71 25.20
CA GLY A 138 37.09 30.81 26.33
C GLY A 138 36.55 29.41 26.06
N ALA A 139 37.07 28.42 26.81
CA ALA A 139 36.59 27.05 26.68
C ALA A 139 35.12 26.94 27.10
N PRO A 140 34.31 26.15 26.38
CA PRO A 140 32.94 25.90 26.78
C PRO A 140 32.86 25.20 28.15
N PRO A 141 31.73 25.32 28.87
CA PRO A 141 31.44 24.46 30.01
C PRO A 141 31.55 22.98 29.64
N ALA A 142 31.72 22.12 30.64
CA ALA A 142 31.86 20.67 30.44
C ALA A 142 30.52 19.91 30.51
N SER A 143 29.42 20.65 30.60
CA SER A 143 28.06 20.14 30.72
C SER A 143 27.09 21.25 30.32
N GLU A 144 26.00 20.91 29.65
CA GLU A 144 24.96 21.82 29.24
C GLU A 144 24.41 22.63 30.43
N THR A 145 24.43 23.96 30.32
CA THR A 145 24.09 24.86 31.43
C THR A 145 22.73 25.54 31.27
N ASN A 146 22.17 25.59 30.06
CA ASN A 146 20.85 26.14 29.76
C ASN A 146 20.03 25.19 28.89
N CYS A 147 19.29 24.29 29.53
CA CYS A 147 18.53 23.23 28.88
C CYS A 147 17.23 23.65 28.14
N SER A 148 17.10 24.88 27.67
CA SER A 148 15.86 25.37 27.02
C SER A 148 16.03 26.59 26.10
N ASP A 149 17.27 26.98 25.76
CA ASP A 149 17.53 28.18 24.96
C ASP A 149 17.82 27.90 23.48
N GLY A 150 17.85 26.62 23.09
CA GLY A 150 18.08 26.17 21.72
C GLY A 150 19.54 26.24 21.29
N VAL A 151 20.46 26.41 22.23
CA VAL A 151 21.91 26.55 21.99
C VAL A 151 22.64 25.37 22.63
N ASP A 152 23.64 24.85 21.91
CA ASP A 152 24.61 23.88 22.42
C ASP A 152 25.67 24.66 23.20
N ASN A 153 25.53 24.70 24.53
CA ASN A 153 26.37 25.53 25.39
C ASN A 153 27.65 24.84 25.82
N ASP A 154 27.74 23.51 25.77
CA ASP A 154 28.96 22.75 26.10
C ASP A 154 29.71 22.18 24.88
N CYS A 155 29.12 22.34 23.69
CA CYS A 155 29.69 22.08 22.38
C CYS A 155 29.89 20.59 22.09
N ASP A 156 29.06 19.72 22.66
CA ASP A 156 29.11 18.28 22.45
C ASP A 156 28.29 17.82 21.22
N GLY A 157 27.54 18.75 20.61
CA GLY A 157 26.71 18.54 19.43
C GLY A 157 25.23 18.26 19.73
N LEU A 158 24.80 18.35 20.99
CA LEU A 158 23.42 18.19 21.42
C LEU A 158 22.87 19.52 21.97
N VAL A 159 21.55 19.65 22.02
CA VAL A 159 20.89 20.90 22.43
C VAL A 159 19.74 20.63 23.39
N ASP A 160 19.64 21.47 24.42
CA ASP A 160 18.55 21.49 25.39
C ASP A 160 18.19 20.09 25.94
N ALA A 161 16.90 19.74 25.96
CA ALA A 161 16.40 18.44 26.39
C ALA A 161 16.84 17.25 25.51
N SER A 162 17.55 17.51 24.40
CA SER A 162 18.18 16.44 23.60
C SER A 162 19.60 16.14 24.09
N ASP A 163 20.12 16.95 25.01
CA ASP A 163 21.43 16.83 25.62
C ASP A 163 21.38 15.94 26.89
N PRO A 164 22.19 14.87 26.98
CA PRO A 164 22.30 14.02 28.16
C PRO A 164 22.74 14.77 29.43
N ASP A 165 23.50 15.85 29.29
CA ASP A 165 23.96 16.66 30.41
C ASP A 165 22.85 17.57 30.98
N CYS A 166 21.69 17.62 30.31
CA CYS A 166 20.46 18.23 30.82
C CYS A 166 19.59 17.33 31.70
N ALA A 167 20.01 16.09 31.99
CA ALA A 167 19.31 15.17 32.88
C ALA A 167 19.60 15.47 34.38
N PRO A 168 18.63 15.28 35.30
CA PRO A 168 18.90 15.30 36.75
C PRO A 168 19.82 14.11 37.14
N PRO A 169 20.57 14.20 38.25
CA PRO A 169 21.85 13.52 38.45
C PRO A 169 21.75 12.05 38.91
N CYS A 170 20.82 11.27 38.39
CA CYS A 170 20.95 9.82 38.36
C CYS A 170 20.75 9.33 36.92
N GLY A 171 20.91 8.02 36.66
CA GLY A 171 20.78 7.48 35.31
C GLY A 171 19.46 7.84 34.63
N THR A 172 19.30 7.40 33.38
CA THR A 172 18.03 7.51 32.67
C THR A 172 16.95 6.79 33.46
N ASP A 173 16.06 7.54 34.11
CA ASP A 173 14.74 7.07 34.55
C ASP A 173 13.96 6.71 33.26
N GLU A 174 14.14 5.46 32.79
CA GLU A 174 13.70 5.02 31.46
C GLU A 174 12.16 4.92 31.38
N ASP A 175 11.49 4.78 32.52
CA ASP A 175 10.04 4.65 32.63
C ASP A 175 9.31 5.89 33.20
N GLY A 176 10.05 6.84 33.79
CA GLY A 176 9.56 8.14 34.24
C GLY A 176 8.84 8.11 35.60
N ASP A 177 9.08 7.11 36.44
CA ASP A 177 8.43 6.98 37.75
C ASP A 177 9.14 7.75 38.87
N GLY A 178 10.34 8.27 38.58
CA GLY A 178 11.16 9.08 39.48
C GLY A 178 12.09 8.26 40.39
N PHE A 179 12.22 6.96 40.17
CA PHE A 179 13.25 6.10 40.75
C PHE A 179 14.29 5.74 39.69
N CYS A 180 15.50 5.41 40.12
CA CYS A 180 16.60 5.05 39.23
C CYS A 180 17.47 3.97 39.87
N PRO A 181 18.09 3.07 39.09
CA PRO A 181 18.73 1.85 39.58
C PRO A 181 20.00 2.09 40.41
N ASP A 182 20.61 3.26 40.26
CA ASP A 182 21.86 3.65 40.90
C ASP A 182 21.72 4.80 41.92
N ASP A 183 20.50 5.14 42.37
CA ASP A 183 20.28 6.21 43.35
C ASP A 183 21.03 5.93 44.68
N PRO A 184 22.05 6.74 45.05
CA PRO A 184 22.78 6.57 46.30
C PRO A 184 22.11 7.25 47.50
N GLU A 185 21.06 8.05 47.31
CA GLU A 185 20.34 8.80 48.34
C GLU A 185 19.04 8.13 48.83
N VAL A 186 18.41 7.28 48.01
CA VAL A 186 17.18 6.55 48.38
C VAL A 186 17.48 5.11 48.83
N ALA A 187 16.97 4.73 50.01
CA ALA A 187 17.10 3.37 50.52
C ALA A 187 16.16 2.43 49.75
N GLY A 188 16.69 1.80 48.72
CA GLY A 188 15.98 0.91 47.80
C GLY A 188 16.35 1.32 46.39
N ARG A 189 16.89 0.38 45.61
CA ARG A 189 17.26 0.63 44.22
C ARG A 189 16.10 0.19 43.35
N ASP A 190 15.82 0.95 42.30
CA ASP A 190 14.98 0.44 41.24
C ASP A 190 15.64 -0.80 40.63
N CYS A 191 14.90 -1.89 40.59
CA CYS A 191 15.35 -3.17 40.08
C CYS A 191 14.91 -3.44 38.63
N ASP A 192 14.01 -2.62 38.06
CA ASP A 192 13.62 -2.63 36.65
C ASP A 192 13.20 -1.23 36.16
N ASP A 193 14.20 -0.39 35.88
CA ASP A 193 14.14 1.02 35.39
C ASP A 193 13.33 1.23 34.10
N ASN A 194 12.86 0.14 33.48
CA ASN A 194 12.03 0.14 32.26
C ASN A 194 10.53 -0.06 32.56
N ASP A 195 10.16 -0.22 33.82
CA ASP A 195 8.81 -0.55 34.26
C ASP A 195 8.41 0.29 35.48
N ALA A 196 7.66 1.36 35.23
CA ALA A 196 7.18 2.32 36.25
C ALA A 196 6.26 1.70 37.33
N THR A 197 6.06 0.38 37.29
CA THR A 197 5.37 -0.39 38.32
C THR A 197 6.30 -1.20 39.23
N VAL A 198 7.60 -1.19 38.95
CA VAL A 198 8.66 -1.85 39.69
C VAL A 198 9.51 -0.76 40.36
N TYR A 199 9.34 -0.58 41.66
CA TYR A 199 10.08 0.43 42.42
C TYR A 199 10.10 0.06 43.91
N PRO A 200 11.03 0.60 44.70
CA PRO A 200 11.13 0.27 46.11
C PRO A 200 9.82 0.46 46.88
N ASN A 201 9.32 -0.62 47.51
CA ASN A 201 8.04 -0.69 48.24
C ASN A 201 6.77 -0.62 47.37
N ALA A 202 6.83 -0.93 46.08
CA ALA A 202 5.63 -1.09 45.26
C ALA A 202 4.72 -2.24 45.77
N PRO A 203 3.43 -2.27 45.39
CA PRO A 203 2.59 -3.44 45.65
C PRO A 203 2.94 -4.62 44.73
N GLU A 204 3.27 -5.76 45.33
CA GLU A 204 3.53 -7.03 44.62
C GLU A 204 2.36 -7.48 43.74
N ARG A 205 2.68 -7.86 42.50
CA ARG A 205 1.77 -8.45 41.53
C ARG A 205 2.19 -9.89 41.27
N CYS A 206 1.30 -10.67 40.66
CA CYS A 206 1.60 -12.03 40.23
C CYS A 206 2.17 -12.03 38.82
N ASP A 207 3.32 -11.41 38.62
CA ASP A 207 3.98 -11.28 37.32
C ASP A 207 5.37 -11.92 37.29
N GLU A 208 5.72 -12.68 38.33
CA GLU A 208 7.03 -13.31 38.53
C GLU A 208 8.17 -12.29 38.65
N ARG A 209 7.83 -11.02 38.92
CA ARG A 209 8.78 -9.94 39.20
C ARG A 209 8.77 -9.63 40.68
N ASP A 210 9.89 -9.06 41.12
CA ASP A 210 10.03 -8.45 42.44
C ASP A 210 9.63 -6.99 42.23
N ASN A 211 8.33 -6.67 42.33
CA ASN A 211 7.85 -5.32 42.01
C ASN A 211 8.33 -4.31 43.05
N ASP A 212 8.54 -4.74 44.29
CA ASP A 212 8.90 -3.88 45.41
C ASP A 212 10.40 -3.79 45.72
N CYS A 213 11.22 -4.51 44.92
CA CYS A 213 12.66 -4.60 44.97
C CYS A 213 13.23 -5.05 46.33
N ASN A 214 12.50 -5.91 47.07
CA ASN A 214 12.91 -6.40 48.38
C ASN A 214 13.71 -7.72 48.33
N GLY A 215 13.85 -8.33 47.16
CA GLY A 215 14.57 -9.58 46.91
C GLY A 215 13.72 -10.84 47.04
N LEU A 216 12.40 -10.69 47.18
CA LEU A 216 11.40 -11.75 47.12
C LEU A 216 10.55 -11.55 45.85
N VAL A 217 9.97 -12.63 45.35
CA VAL A 217 9.15 -12.60 44.13
C VAL A 217 7.75 -13.06 44.53
N ASP A 218 6.75 -12.24 44.22
CA ASP A 218 5.33 -12.48 44.43
C ASP A 218 4.93 -12.86 45.88
N GLU A 219 5.61 -12.36 46.92
CA GLU A 219 5.31 -12.73 48.32
C GLU A 219 3.97 -12.16 48.85
N GLY A 220 3.28 -11.37 48.03
CA GLY A 220 1.89 -10.94 48.18
C GLY A 220 0.85 -11.83 47.46
N ALA A 221 1.23 -13.00 46.93
CA ALA A 221 0.38 -13.80 46.04
C ALA A 221 -1.05 -14.11 46.59
N PRO A 222 -2.07 -14.15 45.73
CA PRO A 222 -3.45 -14.50 46.06
C PRO A 222 -3.55 -15.86 46.74
N THR A 223 -4.53 -15.96 47.63
CA THR A 223 -4.93 -17.24 48.24
C THR A 223 -6.19 -17.76 47.55
N TRP A 224 -6.11 -18.99 47.03
CA TRP A 224 -7.17 -19.71 46.34
C TRP A 224 -7.77 -20.79 47.24
N CYS A 225 -9.09 -20.96 47.17
CA CYS A 225 -9.85 -21.97 47.89
C CYS A 225 -10.44 -22.96 46.88
N GLN A 226 -10.47 -24.25 47.21
CA GLN A 226 -11.03 -25.27 46.31
C GLN A 226 -12.48 -24.91 45.90
N ASP A 227 -12.79 -24.97 44.61
CA ASP A 227 -14.10 -24.70 44.00
C ASP A 227 -14.64 -26.03 43.46
N ALA A 228 -15.24 -26.83 44.34
CA ALA A 228 -15.70 -28.17 43.97
C ALA A 228 -16.96 -28.16 43.09
N ASN A 229 -17.67 -27.04 43.02
CA ASN A 229 -18.93 -26.89 42.28
C ASN A 229 -18.78 -26.08 40.98
N HIS A 230 -17.57 -25.61 40.66
CA HIS A 230 -17.18 -24.83 39.48
C HIS A 230 -18.12 -23.64 39.26
N ASP A 231 -18.28 -22.90 40.34
CA ASP A 231 -19.20 -21.78 40.41
C ASP A 231 -18.42 -20.44 40.41
N GLY A 232 -17.10 -20.48 40.53
CA GLY A 232 -16.24 -19.30 40.54
C GLY A 232 -16.02 -18.72 41.93
N CYS A 233 -16.55 -19.36 42.98
CA CYS A 233 -16.25 -19.09 44.38
C CYS A 233 -15.52 -20.26 45.02
N GLY A 234 -14.57 -19.96 45.89
CA GLY A 234 -14.00 -20.98 46.76
C GLY A 234 -15.00 -21.48 47.79
N ASP A 235 -15.00 -22.77 48.08
CA ASP A 235 -15.84 -23.37 49.11
C ASP A 235 -15.40 -22.92 50.53
N PRO A 236 -16.32 -22.44 51.39
CA PRO A 236 -15.99 -22.03 52.75
C PRO A 236 -15.37 -23.17 53.57
N GLY A 237 -14.14 -22.98 54.05
CA GLY A 237 -13.42 -23.97 54.87
C GLY A 237 -12.74 -25.10 54.07
N ALA A 238 -12.68 -24.98 52.74
CA ALA A 238 -11.90 -25.89 51.91
C ALA A 238 -10.38 -25.63 52.01
N ALA A 239 -9.59 -26.55 51.44
CA ALA A 239 -8.14 -26.42 51.41
C ALA A 239 -7.73 -25.14 50.66
N MET A 240 -6.79 -24.40 51.25
CA MET A 240 -6.25 -23.16 50.71
C MET A 240 -4.90 -23.42 50.05
N ILE A 241 -4.66 -22.81 48.90
CA ILE A 241 -3.37 -22.79 48.22
C ILE A 241 -3.03 -21.33 47.92
N THR A 242 -1.81 -20.90 48.27
CA THR A 242 -1.28 -19.58 47.92
C THR A 242 -0.40 -19.72 46.69
N GLY A 243 -0.60 -18.89 45.68
CA GLY A 243 0.19 -18.91 44.45
C GLY A 243 -0.35 -18.00 43.35
N CYS A 244 0.50 -17.69 42.37
CA CYS A 244 0.22 -16.75 41.29
C CYS A 244 -0.69 -17.33 40.22
N GLU A 245 -0.52 -18.62 39.92
CA GLU A 245 -1.38 -19.32 38.98
C GLU A 245 -2.72 -19.67 39.61
N TRP A 246 -3.80 -19.40 38.89
CA TRP A 246 -5.13 -19.86 39.25
C TRP A 246 -5.17 -21.40 39.19
N PRO A 247 -5.24 -22.12 40.34
CA PRO A 247 -5.16 -23.57 40.31
C PRO A 247 -6.47 -24.15 39.78
N VAL A 248 -6.37 -25.14 38.89
CA VAL A 248 -7.55 -25.81 38.33
C VAL A 248 -8.40 -26.43 39.46
N GLY A 249 -9.67 -26.05 39.52
CA GLY A 249 -10.61 -26.50 40.55
C GLY A 249 -10.54 -25.71 41.86
N TYR A 250 -9.96 -24.50 41.83
CA TYR A 250 -9.96 -23.52 42.92
C TYR A 250 -10.59 -22.21 42.44
N ALA A 251 -10.97 -21.31 43.34
CA ALA A 251 -11.44 -19.96 43.06
C ALA A 251 -11.16 -19.05 44.28
N ALA A 252 -11.49 -17.76 44.19
CA ALA A 252 -11.21 -16.80 45.25
C ALA A 252 -11.93 -17.16 46.58
N CYS A 253 -11.20 -17.11 47.70
CA CYS A 253 -11.73 -17.49 49.00
C CYS A 253 -12.82 -16.51 49.51
N PRO A 254 -13.94 -17.02 50.08
CA PRO A 254 -14.97 -16.16 50.68
C PRO A 254 -14.43 -15.37 51.86
N GLY A 255 -14.46 -14.03 51.78
CA GLY A 255 -14.08 -13.12 52.87
C GLY A 255 -12.65 -12.58 52.83
N HIS A 256 -11.83 -12.93 51.83
CA HIS A 256 -10.45 -12.45 51.64
C HIS A 256 -10.23 -11.66 50.34
N CYS A 257 -11.29 -11.12 49.73
CA CYS A 257 -11.18 -10.22 48.58
C CYS A 257 -11.85 -8.89 48.87
N GLU A 258 -11.16 -7.80 48.55
CA GLU A 258 -11.80 -6.52 48.29
C GLU A 258 -12.67 -6.67 47.04
N ARG A 259 -13.97 -6.91 47.28
CA ARG A 259 -15.11 -6.83 46.34
C ARG A 259 -15.21 -7.94 45.26
N ASP A 260 -16.36 -8.64 45.32
CA ASP A 260 -17.12 -9.12 44.16
C ASP A 260 -16.76 -10.43 43.40
N CYS A 261 -15.88 -11.31 43.87
CA CYS A 261 -15.65 -12.60 43.17
C CYS A 261 -16.85 -13.58 43.19
N CYS A 262 -17.81 -13.43 44.12
CA CYS A 262 -18.94 -14.38 44.27
C CYS A 262 -20.28 -13.96 43.68
N ILE A 263 -20.31 -12.84 42.95
CA ILE A 263 -21.53 -12.29 42.35
C ILE A 263 -21.40 -12.18 40.81
N ALA A 264 -20.19 -12.37 40.27
CA ALA A 264 -19.89 -12.22 38.86
C ALA A 264 -20.66 -13.24 38.00
N VAL A 265 -21.35 -12.74 36.98
CA VAL A 265 -21.84 -13.57 35.86
C VAL A 265 -20.66 -13.78 34.93
N VAL A 266 -20.41 -15.02 34.53
CA VAL A 266 -19.37 -15.36 33.54
C VAL A 266 -20.00 -15.67 32.19
N SER A 267 -19.28 -15.35 31.11
CA SER A 267 -19.67 -15.63 29.73
C SER A 267 -18.76 -16.67 29.09
N SER A 268 -19.33 -17.55 28.27
CA SER A 268 -18.58 -18.46 27.41
C SER A 268 -19.17 -18.48 26.00
N PRO A 269 -18.44 -18.06 24.96
CA PRO A 269 -17.05 -17.55 24.98
C PRO A 269 -16.91 -16.16 25.65
N GLU A 270 -15.68 -15.73 25.95
CA GLU A 270 -15.38 -14.40 26.53
C GLU A 270 -15.44 -13.25 25.50
N ALA A 271 -15.43 -13.57 24.21
CA ALA A 271 -15.57 -12.63 23.11
C ALA A 271 -16.38 -13.23 21.96
N LEU A 272 -17.02 -12.37 21.17
CA LEU A 272 -17.81 -12.73 19.99
C LEU A 272 -16.97 -12.55 18.71
N ASP A 273 -16.07 -13.51 18.43
CA ASP A 273 -15.26 -13.50 17.21
C ASP A 273 -15.96 -14.25 16.05
N PHE A 274 -16.51 -13.48 15.10
CA PHE A 274 -17.13 -14.02 13.90
C PHE A 274 -16.09 -14.47 12.85
N GLY A 275 -14.82 -14.09 13.00
CA GLY A 275 -13.72 -14.41 12.11
C GLY A 275 -13.83 -13.69 10.77
N THR A 276 -13.28 -14.31 9.73
CA THR A 276 -13.34 -13.78 8.36
C THR A 276 -14.58 -14.30 7.64
N LEU A 277 -15.40 -13.39 7.13
CA LEU A 277 -16.60 -13.69 6.36
C LEU A 277 -16.56 -13.07 4.96
N GLU A 278 -17.31 -13.67 4.03
CA GLU A 278 -17.55 -13.11 2.71
C GLU A 278 -18.67 -12.04 2.77
N PRO A 279 -18.74 -11.12 1.78
CA PRO A 279 -19.87 -10.20 1.65
C PRO A 279 -21.23 -10.90 1.56
N ASN A 280 -22.31 -10.28 2.05
CA ASN A 280 -23.67 -10.83 2.03
C ASN A 280 -23.83 -12.24 2.64
N SER A 281 -23.02 -12.58 3.64
CA SER A 281 -23.08 -13.81 4.42
C SER A 281 -23.52 -13.54 5.87
N ARG A 282 -23.79 -14.62 6.61
CA ARG A 282 -24.16 -14.57 8.03
C ARG A 282 -23.51 -15.69 8.83
N LYS A 283 -23.15 -15.42 10.07
CA LYS A 283 -22.63 -16.41 11.01
C LYS A 283 -23.19 -16.15 12.40
N ALA A 284 -23.60 -17.22 13.09
CA ALA A 284 -24.11 -17.15 14.44
C ALA A 284 -23.07 -17.66 15.46
N ILE A 285 -23.04 -17.04 16.64
CA ILE A 285 -22.28 -17.47 17.82
C ILE A 285 -23.25 -17.62 18.98
N GLU A 286 -23.09 -18.71 19.72
CA GLU A 286 -23.81 -18.97 20.96
C GLU A 286 -22.98 -18.43 22.13
N LEU A 287 -23.62 -17.62 22.97
CA LEU A 287 -23.03 -17.07 24.19
C LEU A 287 -23.78 -17.62 25.41
N ASN A 288 -23.07 -18.29 26.30
CA ASN A 288 -23.64 -18.84 27.52
C ASN A 288 -23.27 -17.96 28.72
N LEU A 289 -24.27 -17.43 29.41
CA LEU A 289 -24.11 -16.70 30.67
C LEU A 289 -24.43 -17.62 31.85
N LYS A 290 -23.60 -17.64 32.89
CA LYS A 290 -23.86 -18.46 34.09
C LYS A 290 -23.49 -17.68 35.36
N ARG A 291 -24.25 -17.93 36.44
CA ARG A 291 -23.90 -17.53 37.81
C ARG A 291 -24.11 -18.67 38.79
N ALA A 292 -23.17 -18.80 39.70
CA ALA A 292 -23.09 -19.79 40.76
C ALA A 292 -24.33 -19.93 41.65
N SER A 293 -24.48 -18.96 42.56
CA SER A 293 -25.25 -19.17 43.79
C SER A 293 -26.53 -18.33 43.83
N LEU A 294 -26.78 -17.50 42.80
CA LEU A 294 -27.92 -16.59 42.74
C LEU A 294 -28.59 -16.56 41.35
N PRO A 295 -29.93 -16.53 41.29
CA PRO A 295 -30.65 -16.29 40.04
C PRO A 295 -30.34 -14.86 39.56
N PHE A 296 -30.19 -14.64 38.25
CA PHE A 296 -29.85 -13.33 37.69
C PHE A 296 -30.85 -12.89 36.63
N THR A 297 -31.04 -11.58 36.49
CA THR A 297 -31.66 -11.02 35.30
C THR A 297 -30.59 -10.54 34.34
N TRP A 298 -30.86 -10.63 33.04
CA TRP A 298 -29.97 -10.07 32.03
C TRP A 298 -30.78 -9.31 30.98
N SER A 299 -30.14 -8.31 30.39
CA SER A 299 -30.68 -7.60 29.23
C SER A 299 -29.57 -7.03 28.37
N VAL A 300 -29.83 -6.89 27.08
CA VAL A 300 -28.95 -6.24 26.12
C VAL A 300 -29.78 -5.18 25.41
N ASP A 301 -29.28 -3.95 25.39
CA ASP A 301 -29.92 -2.88 24.63
C ASP A 301 -29.64 -3.10 23.13
N SER A 302 -30.66 -3.53 22.38
CA SER A 302 -30.51 -3.74 20.95
C SER A 302 -30.35 -2.44 20.16
N ALA A 303 -30.65 -1.28 20.74
CA ALA A 303 -30.46 0.01 20.10
C ALA A 303 -28.98 0.41 20.03
N THR A 304 -28.13 -0.13 20.90
CA THR A 304 -26.68 0.14 20.89
C THR A 304 -25.90 -0.80 19.98
N LEU A 305 -26.55 -1.84 19.44
CA LEU A 305 -25.89 -2.78 18.53
C LEU A 305 -25.72 -2.16 17.14
N PRO A 306 -24.55 -2.35 16.50
CA PRO A 306 -24.36 -1.90 15.13
C PRO A 306 -25.26 -2.68 14.17
N SER A 307 -25.57 -2.11 13.00
CA SER A 307 -26.49 -2.71 12.02
C SER A 307 -26.08 -4.09 11.52
N TRP A 308 -24.80 -4.44 11.64
CA TRP A 308 -24.23 -5.72 11.23
C TRP A 308 -24.35 -6.83 12.29
N LEU A 309 -24.66 -6.49 13.55
CA LEU A 309 -24.76 -7.45 14.64
C LEU A 309 -26.19 -7.54 15.14
N ARG A 310 -26.76 -8.75 15.11
CA ARG A 310 -28.13 -9.02 15.56
C ARG A 310 -28.13 -9.95 16.74
N LEU A 311 -29.03 -9.71 17.69
CA LEU A 311 -29.25 -10.55 18.86
C LEU A 311 -30.68 -11.09 18.83
N THR A 312 -30.84 -12.39 19.06
CA THR A 312 -32.16 -13.00 19.26
C THR A 312 -32.47 -13.11 20.75
N GLY A 313 -33.42 -12.30 21.22
CA GLY A 313 -33.80 -12.20 22.64
C GLY A 313 -33.00 -11.11 23.37
N HIS A 314 -33.69 -10.13 23.93
CA HIS A 314 -33.06 -8.90 24.48
C HIS A 314 -33.03 -8.85 26.01
N GLY A 315 -33.51 -9.91 26.66
CA GLY A 315 -33.45 -10.05 28.10
C GLY A 315 -34.20 -11.27 28.60
N GLY A 316 -33.92 -11.64 29.84
CA GLY A 316 -34.51 -12.80 30.49
C GLY A 316 -34.05 -12.96 31.92
N ASN A 317 -34.50 -14.05 32.53
CA ASN A 317 -34.16 -14.42 33.90
C ASN A 317 -33.50 -15.79 33.89
N SER A 318 -32.51 -16.00 34.75
CA SER A 318 -31.94 -17.29 35.06
C SER A 318 -32.34 -17.75 36.45
N ALA A 319 -32.57 -19.05 36.61
CA ALA A 319 -32.71 -19.68 37.92
C ALA A 319 -31.34 -19.95 38.55
N THR A 320 -31.30 -20.13 39.87
CA THR A 320 -30.06 -20.42 40.62
C THR A 320 -29.30 -21.61 40.00
N GLY A 321 -28.02 -21.41 39.69
CA GLY A 321 -27.14 -22.44 39.12
C GLY A 321 -27.43 -22.82 37.66
N GLN A 322 -28.41 -22.19 37.00
CA GLN A 322 -28.71 -22.40 35.58
C GLN A 322 -28.06 -21.30 34.73
N GLY A 323 -27.63 -21.66 33.52
CA GLY A 323 -27.13 -20.71 32.53
C GLY A 323 -28.22 -20.26 31.56
N VAL A 324 -27.97 -19.16 30.85
CA VAL A 324 -28.81 -18.69 29.73
C VAL A 324 -27.96 -18.61 28.47
N THR A 325 -28.51 -19.07 27.35
CA THR A 325 -27.87 -19.02 26.04
C THR A 325 -28.47 -17.88 25.19
N LEU A 326 -27.59 -17.03 24.66
CA LEU A 326 -27.91 -15.95 23.74
C LEU A 326 -27.37 -16.30 22.35
N PHE A 327 -28.05 -15.85 21.29
CA PHE A 327 -27.65 -16.07 19.92
C PHE A 327 -27.33 -14.74 19.23
N PHE A 328 -26.06 -14.51 18.93
CA PHE A 328 -25.60 -13.36 18.16
C PHE A 328 -25.36 -13.78 16.71
N GLU A 329 -25.89 -13.02 15.76
CA GLU A 329 -25.67 -13.21 14.32
C GLU A 329 -24.94 -11.99 13.74
N GLY A 330 -23.73 -12.22 13.23
CA GLY A 330 -23.03 -11.26 12.39
C GLY A 330 -23.53 -11.37 10.94
N ASN A 331 -24.01 -10.27 10.37
CA ASN A 331 -24.56 -10.17 9.01
C ASN A 331 -23.76 -9.16 8.20
N THR A 332 -23.14 -9.63 7.12
CA THR A 332 -22.27 -8.80 6.27
C THR A 332 -22.99 -8.13 5.11
N SER A 333 -24.32 -8.18 5.07
CA SER A 333 -25.09 -7.65 3.95
C SER A 333 -25.05 -6.13 3.88
N GLY A 334 -24.68 -5.60 2.71
CA GLY A 334 -24.56 -4.16 2.47
C GLY A 334 -23.34 -3.49 3.12
N LEU A 335 -22.42 -4.27 3.69
CA LEU A 335 -21.17 -3.77 4.28
C LEU A 335 -20.02 -3.81 3.28
N ALA A 336 -19.08 -2.88 3.44
CA ALA A 336 -17.87 -2.81 2.63
C ALA A 336 -16.81 -3.83 3.11
N VAL A 337 -15.78 -4.05 2.29
CA VAL A 337 -14.61 -4.83 2.71
C VAL A 337 -13.87 -4.05 3.81
N GLY A 338 -13.50 -4.74 4.91
CA GLY A 338 -12.89 -4.08 6.05
C GLY A 338 -13.07 -4.83 7.36
N GLY A 339 -12.50 -4.27 8.44
CA GLY A 339 -12.70 -4.74 9.81
C GLY A 339 -13.88 -4.05 10.47
N TYR A 340 -14.68 -4.82 11.20
CA TYR A 340 -15.83 -4.37 11.96
C TYR A 340 -15.65 -4.81 13.40
N ALA A 341 -15.75 -3.85 14.32
CA ALA A 341 -15.67 -4.09 15.76
C ALA A 341 -16.80 -3.36 16.48
N ALA A 342 -17.30 -3.95 17.55
CA ALA A 342 -18.28 -3.34 18.43
C ALA A 342 -18.14 -3.91 19.84
N THR A 343 -18.68 -3.18 20.81
CA THR A 343 -18.75 -3.60 22.21
C THR A 343 -20.22 -3.87 22.55
N VAL A 344 -20.51 -5.06 23.05
CA VAL A 344 -21.84 -5.46 23.48
C VAL A 344 -21.92 -5.37 24.99
N GLY A 345 -22.63 -4.36 25.49
CA GLY A 345 -22.91 -4.23 26.91
C GLY A 345 -24.07 -5.13 27.34
N VAL A 346 -23.78 -6.13 28.15
CA VAL A 346 -24.77 -6.99 28.80
C VAL A 346 -25.02 -6.46 30.22
N ARG A 347 -26.24 -6.01 30.49
CA ARG A 347 -26.67 -5.63 31.84
C ARG A 347 -27.14 -6.84 32.60
N VAL A 348 -26.61 -7.03 33.80
CA VAL A 348 -26.97 -8.07 34.75
C VAL A 348 -27.49 -7.41 36.03
N ASP A 349 -28.62 -7.89 36.55
CA ASP A 349 -29.24 -7.38 37.79
C ASP A 349 -29.36 -5.85 37.88
N HIS A 350 -29.69 -5.21 36.75
CA HIS A 350 -29.84 -3.76 36.56
C HIS A 350 -28.55 -2.92 36.54
N ASP A 351 -27.54 -3.26 37.35
CA ASP A 351 -26.36 -2.38 37.58
C ASP A 351 -25.00 -3.02 37.22
N VAL A 352 -24.92 -4.35 37.07
CA VAL A 352 -23.67 -5.02 36.68
C VAL A 352 -23.54 -5.01 35.17
N PHE A 353 -22.43 -4.49 34.65
CA PHE A 353 -22.16 -4.45 33.21
C PHE A 353 -21.05 -5.43 32.87
N MET A 354 -21.30 -6.23 31.84
CA MET A 354 -20.30 -7.04 31.17
C MET A 354 -20.17 -6.52 29.74
N ASP A 355 -18.96 -6.10 29.37
CA ASP A 355 -18.66 -5.65 28.02
C ASP A 355 -18.00 -6.78 27.23
N LEU A 356 -18.64 -7.21 26.16
CA LEU A 356 -18.13 -8.24 25.27
C LEU A 356 -17.64 -7.60 23.98
N SER A 357 -16.40 -7.89 23.59
CA SER A 357 -15.90 -7.49 22.29
C SER A 357 -16.52 -8.37 21.20
N ALA A 358 -16.99 -7.74 20.12
CA ALA A 358 -17.53 -8.40 18.94
C ALA A 358 -16.73 -7.96 17.72
N THR A 359 -16.12 -8.92 17.03
CA THR A 359 -15.23 -8.65 15.89
C THR A 359 -15.60 -9.48 14.66
N LEU A 360 -15.42 -8.87 13.50
CA LEU A 360 -15.69 -9.45 12.19
C LEU A 360 -14.73 -8.84 11.18
N ARG A 361 -14.23 -9.65 10.24
CA ARG A 361 -13.48 -9.17 9.08
C ARG A 361 -14.16 -9.57 7.79
N ILE A 362 -14.42 -8.60 6.92
CA ILE A 362 -14.91 -8.84 5.56
C ILE A 362 -13.73 -8.76 4.61
N VAL A 363 -13.49 -9.83 3.86
CA VAL A 363 -12.49 -9.88 2.80
C VAL A 363 -13.16 -9.89 1.43
N ALA A 364 -12.44 -9.45 0.40
CA ALA A 364 -12.94 -9.52 -0.96
C ALA A 364 -13.27 -10.96 -1.33
N ALA A 365 -14.50 -11.21 -1.81
CA ALA A 365 -14.90 -12.51 -2.30
C ALA A 365 -14.04 -12.91 -3.49
N ILE A 366 -13.42 -14.09 -3.41
CA ILE A 366 -12.67 -14.69 -4.51
C ILE A 366 -13.69 -15.17 -5.55
N PRO A 367 -13.58 -14.75 -6.83
CA PRO A 367 -14.46 -15.25 -7.86
C PRO A 367 -14.26 -16.75 -8.07
N THR A 368 -15.36 -17.48 -8.17
CA THR A 368 -15.40 -18.92 -8.39
C THR A 368 -16.10 -19.26 -9.68
N VAL A 369 -15.64 -20.33 -10.32
CA VAL A 369 -16.14 -20.80 -11.60
C VAL A 369 -16.37 -22.30 -11.55
N THR A 370 -17.62 -22.74 -11.74
CA THR A 370 -18.02 -24.13 -11.54
C THR A 370 -18.88 -24.64 -12.71
N PRO A 371 -18.47 -25.67 -13.47
CA PRO A 371 -17.17 -26.33 -13.42
C PRO A 371 -16.05 -25.44 -14.02
N GLY A 372 -14.82 -25.63 -13.54
CA GLY A 372 -13.63 -24.93 -14.08
C GLY A 372 -13.09 -25.53 -15.38
N SER A 373 -13.60 -26.69 -15.81
CA SER A 373 -13.23 -27.33 -17.07
C SER A 373 -14.44 -27.89 -17.82
N LEU A 374 -14.37 -27.86 -19.16
CA LEU A 374 -15.40 -28.34 -20.07
C LEU A 374 -14.77 -29.20 -21.17
N GLU A 375 -15.32 -30.39 -21.39
CA GLU A 375 -14.83 -31.32 -22.41
C GLU A 375 -15.94 -31.77 -23.37
N TRP A 376 -15.70 -31.81 -24.67
CA TRP A 376 -16.63 -32.36 -25.66
C TRP A 376 -15.96 -33.45 -26.51
N GLU A 377 -16.73 -34.47 -26.87
CA GLU A 377 -16.35 -35.48 -27.85
C GLU A 377 -17.41 -35.49 -28.95
N LEU A 378 -17.02 -35.16 -30.17
CA LEU A 378 -17.92 -34.97 -31.31
C LEU A 378 -17.68 -36.06 -32.36
N PRO A 379 -18.73 -36.82 -32.72
CA PRO A 379 -18.63 -37.83 -33.77
C PRO A 379 -18.49 -37.19 -35.16
N PRO A 380 -18.08 -37.97 -36.18
CA PRO A 380 -18.07 -37.50 -37.57
C PRO A 380 -19.47 -37.02 -38.00
N GLY A 381 -19.56 -35.84 -38.62
CA GLY A 381 -20.82 -35.31 -39.15
C GLY A 381 -21.79 -34.73 -38.11
N TYR A 382 -21.31 -34.26 -36.96
CA TYR A 382 -22.17 -33.57 -35.98
C TYR A 382 -22.74 -32.25 -36.56
N ASP A 383 -24.06 -32.05 -36.46
CA ASP A 383 -24.72 -30.84 -36.99
C ASP A 383 -24.84 -29.71 -35.95
N ARG A 384 -24.76 -30.01 -34.64
CA ARG A 384 -24.75 -29.01 -33.55
C ARG A 384 -24.31 -29.59 -32.20
N PRO A 385 -23.18 -29.16 -31.62
CA PRO A 385 -22.74 -29.64 -30.33
C PRO A 385 -23.61 -29.04 -29.21
N ALA A 386 -23.89 -29.83 -28.17
CA ALA A 386 -24.72 -29.39 -27.04
C ALA A 386 -23.97 -28.36 -26.16
N PRO A 387 -24.61 -27.25 -25.77
CA PRO A 387 -24.01 -26.30 -24.84
C PRO A 387 -23.80 -26.92 -23.47
N LYS A 388 -22.72 -26.52 -22.79
CA LYS A 388 -22.47 -26.80 -21.37
C LYS A 388 -22.52 -25.50 -20.59
N THR A 389 -23.07 -25.57 -19.37
CA THR A 389 -23.25 -24.41 -18.50
C THR A 389 -22.14 -24.32 -17.47
N VAL A 390 -21.60 -23.12 -17.28
CA VAL A 390 -20.69 -22.76 -16.20
C VAL A 390 -21.36 -21.73 -15.29
N GLN A 391 -21.23 -21.92 -13.98
CA GLN A 391 -21.66 -20.98 -12.96
C GLN A 391 -20.51 -20.07 -12.56
N LEU A 392 -20.71 -18.78 -12.75
CA LEU A 392 -19.84 -17.72 -12.24
C LEU A 392 -20.41 -17.23 -10.91
N HIS A 393 -19.61 -17.18 -9.85
CA HIS A 393 -20.08 -16.71 -8.54
C HIS A 393 -18.99 -15.92 -7.81
N ARG A 394 -19.38 -14.88 -7.07
CA ARG A 394 -18.46 -14.03 -6.32
C ARG A 394 -19.02 -13.70 -4.93
N GLY A 395 -19.00 -14.70 -4.05
CA GLY A 395 -19.29 -14.60 -2.60
C GLY A 395 -20.44 -13.65 -2.25
N GLY A 396 -21.62 -13.89 -2.84
CA GLY A 396 -22.87 -13.17 -2.52
C GLY A 396 -22.92 -11.67 -2.86
N ALA A 397 -21.85 -11.02 -3.31
CA ALA A 397 -21.84 -9.61 -3.72
C ALA A 397 -22.30 -9.42 -5.17
N PRO A 398 -22.97 -8.29 -5.51
CA PRO A 398 -23.21 -7.95 -6.91
C PRO A 398 -21.88 -7.88 -7.66
N PHE A 399 -21.82 -8.49 -8.84
CA PHE A 399 -20.60 -8.52 -9.65
C PHE A 399 -20.95 -8.38 -11.13
N SER A 400 -20.06 -7.74 -11.86
CA SER A 400 -20.03 -7.75 -13.33
C SER A 400 -19.00 -8.76 -13.81
N PHE A 401 -19.25 -9.37 -14.96
CA PHE A 401 -18.28 -10.26 -15.61
C PHE A 401 -18.18 -9.96 -17.10
N GLU A 402 -17.00 -10.20 -17.65
CA GLU A 402 -16.71 -10.10 -19.08
C GLU A 402 -15.72 -11.18 -19.50
N PHE A 403 -16.05 -11.89 -20.58
CA PHE A 403 -15.10 -12.81 -21.22
C PHE A 403 -14.16 -12.03 -22.13
N LEU A 404 -12.87 -12.18 -21.88
CA LEU A 404 -11.81 -11.50 -22.62
C LEU A 404 -11.20 -12.41 -23.69
N GLU A 405 -10.57 -11.80 -24.68
CA GLU A 405 -9.77 -12.49 -25.70
C GLU A 405 -10.53 -13.57 -26.51
N LEU A 406 -11.87 -13.54 -26.53
CA LEU A 406 -12.67 -14.48 -27.30
C LEU A 406 -12.38 -14.44 -28.81
N GLU A 407 -11.84 -13.34 -29.32
CA GLU A 407 -11.40 -13.22 -30.73
C GLU A 407 -10.24 -14.16 -31.07
N ARG A 408 -9.50 -14.65 -30.08
CA ARG A 408 -8.42 -15.64 -30.24
C ARG A 408 -8.94 -17.08 -30.23
N VAL A 409 -10.24 -17.27 -29.99
CA VAL A 409 -10.91 -18.58 -29.86
C VAL A 409 -12.18 -18.57 -30.71
N ASP A 410 -12.02 -18.76 -32.01
CA ASP A 410 -13.09 -18.76 -33.01
C ASP A 410 -13.94 -20.05 -33.02
N TRP A 411 -13.42 -21.13 -32.43
CA TRP A 411 -14.09 -22.43 -32.33
C TRP A 411 -15.03 -22.57 -31.12
N LEU A 412 -15.17 -21.56 -30.25
CA LEU A 412 -16.13 -21.56 -29.13
C LEU A 412 -17.10 -20.38 -29.22
N THR A 413 -18.35 -20.63 -28.85
CA THR A 413 -19.37 -19.59 -28.61
C THR A 413 -19.71 -19.53 -27.13
N VAL A 414 -19.63 -18.34 -26.54
CA VAL A 414 -19.97 -18.05 -25.14
C VAL A 414 -21.16 -17.11 -25.08
N GLU A 415 -22.20 -17.47 -24.33
CA GLU A 415 -23.40 -16.65 -24.15
C GLU A 415 -23.96 -16.74 -22.71
N PRO A 416 -24.17 -15.60 -22.02
CA PRO A 416 -23.78 -14.24 -22.42
C PRO A 416 -22.26 -14.00 -22.30
N ARG A 417 -21.70 -13.16 -23.19
CA ARG A 417 -20.26 -12.78 -23.15
C ARG A 417 -19.92 -11.81 -22.02
N ARG A 418 -20.90 -11.05 -21.55
CA ARG A 418 -20.80 -10.09 -20.45
C ARG A 418 -22.13 -10.01 -19.73
N GLY A 419 -22.12 -9.68 -18.45
CA GLY A 419 -23.34 -9.54 -17.67
C GLY A 419 -23.10 -9.01 -16.26
N VAL A 420 -24.19 -8.87 -15.51
CA VAL A 420 -24.17 -8.44 -14.10
C VAL A 420 -25.03 -9.37 -13.26
N SER A 421 -24.56 -9.72 -12.08
CA SER A 421 -25.34 -10.31 -11.00
C SER A 421 -25.70 -9.21 -10.01
N ASN A 422 -26.99 -8.89 -9.88
CA ASN A 422 -27.44 -7.80 -9.01
C ASN A 422 -27.64 -8.23 -7.55
N SER A 423 -27.76 -9.53 -7.30
CA SER A 423 -28.00 -10.14 -5.97
C SER A 423 -26.83 -10.99 -5.49
N GLY A 424 -25.72 -10.98 -6.25
CA GLY A 424 -24.55 -11.85 -6.03
C GLY A 424 -24.83 -13.35 -6.13
N THR A 425 -25.98 -13.72 -6.68
CA THR A 425 -26.31 -15.09 -7.06
C THR A 425 -25.41 -15.55 -8.20
N ALA A 426 -25.16 -16.85 -8.28
CA ALA A 426 -24.40 -17.41 -9.39
C ALA A 426 -25.07 -17.11 -10.75
N VAL A 427 -24.27 -16.74 -11.75
CA VAL A 427 -24.72 -16.50 -13.13
C VAL A 427 -24.36 -17.71 -13.98
N ASN A 428 -25.36 -18.26 -14.68
CA ASN A 428 -25.16 -19.34 -15.64
C ASN A 428 -24.71 -18.77 -16.99
N VAL A 429 -23.58 -19.27 -17.49
CA VAL A 429 -23.04 -18.96 -18.82
C VAL A 429 -23.01 -20.24 -19.64
N SER A 430 -23.58 -20.18 -20.85
CA SER A 430 -23.62 -21.27 -21.81
C SER A 430 -22.40 -21.19 -22.74
N ILE A 431 -21.64 -22.28 -22.83
CA ILE A 431 -20.46 -22.40 -23.70
C ILE A 431 -20.69 -23.58 -24.64
N GLN A 432 -20.46 -23.41 -25.93
CA GLN A 432 -20.63 -24.46 -26.95
C GLN A 432 -19.57 -24.35 -28.04
N PRO A 433 -19.07 -25.48 -28.59
CA PRO A 433 -18.23 -25.45 -29.79
C PRO A 433 -18.97 -24.86 -31.01
N ALA A 434 -18.22 -24.21 -31.90
CA ALA A 434 -18.74 -23.66 -33.14
C ALA A 434 -19.19 -24.78 -34.10
N LEU A 435 -20.01 -24.41 -35.08
CA LEU A 435 -20.45 -25.35 -36.12
C LEU A 435 -19.33 -25.58 -37.14
N GLY A 436 -19.18 -26.83 -37.59
CA GLY A 436 -18.31 -27.15 -38.73
C GLY A 436 -16.81 -27.16 -38.41
N LEU A 437 -16.41 -27.47 -37.18
CA LEU A 437 -15.00 -27.73 -36.85
C LEU A 437 -14.47 -28.93 -37.63
N GLU A 438 -13.29 -28.78 -38.22
CA GLU A 438 -12.58 -29.86 -38.89
C GLU A 438 -12.16 -30.96 -37.89
N PRO A 439 -12.03 -32.22 -38.32
CA PRO A 439 -11.49 -33.28 -37.48
C PRO A 439 -10.15 -32.89 -36.84
N GLY A 440 -10.04 -33.09 -35.52
CA GLY A 440 -8.88 -32.62 -34.76
C GLY A 440 -9.18 -32.42 -33.28
N GLN A 441 -8.13 -32.07 -32.53
CA GLN A 441 -8.22 -31.74 -31.12
C GLN A 441 -8.02 -30.24 -30.92
N TYR A 442 -8.95 -29.60 -30.22
CA TYR A 442 -8.91 -28.17 -29.92
C TYR A 442 -8.91 -27.98 -28.40
N SER A 443 -8.15 -27.00 -27.92
CA SER A 443 -8.14 -26.62 -26.51
C SER A 443 -7.88 -25.12 -26.36
N ALA A 444 -8.52 -24.50 -25.37
CA ALA A 444 -8.39 -23.08 -25.07
C ALA A 444 -8.66 -22.81 -23.59
N ASP A 445 -7.98 -21.80 -23.05
CA ASP A 445 -8.29 -21.23 -21.73
C ASP A 445 -9.09 -19.94 -21.93
N LEU A 446 -10.34 -19.95 -21.49
CA LEU A 446 -11.19 -18.77 -21.49
C LEU A 446 -10.93 -17.94 -20.24
N LYS A 447 -10.61 -16.66 -20.43
CA LYS A 447 -10.39 -15.71 -19.36
C LYS A 447 -11.68 -14.94 -19.07
N VAL A 448 -12.15 -15.01 -17.83
CA VAL A 448 -13.30 -14.22 -17.34
C VAL A 448 -12.81 -13.21 -16.33
N ARG A 449 -13.10 -11.93 -16.58
CA ARG A 449 -12.78 -10.81 -15.70
C ARG A 449 -14.00 -10.40 -14.91
N PHE A 450 -13.87 -10.27 -13.60
CA PHE A 450 -14.87 -9.80 -12.67
C PHE A 450 -14.55 -8.35 -12.27
N ASP A 451 -15.55 -7.48 -12.38
CA ASP A 451 -15.49 -6.06 -11.95
C ASP A 451 -14.29 -5.27 -12.49
N GLY A 452 -13.76 -5.69 -13.65
CA GLY A 452 -12.62 -5.04 -14.29
C GLY A 452 -11.25 -5.34 -13.66
N GLN A 453 -11.16 -6.16 -12.60
CA GLN A 453 -9.93 -6.36 -11.83
C GLN A 453 -9.55 -7.83 -11.63
N ASP A 454 -10.49 -8.70 -11.27
CA ASP A 454 -10.19 -10.08 -10.87
C ASP A 454 -10.40 -11.07 -12.01
N ASP A 455 -9.39 -11.89 -12.31
CA ASP A 455 -9.43 -12.81 -13.45
C ASP A 455 -9.57 -14.27 -12.97
N ALA A 456 -10.51 -15.02 -13.56
CA ALA A 456 -10.60 -16.48 -13.43
C ALA A 456 -10.48 -17.16 -14.81
N ARG A 457 -10.20 -18.47 -14.81
CA ARG A 457 -9.98 -19.25 -16.03
C ARG A 457 -10.93 -20.44 -16.13
N ILE A 458 -11.37 -20.74 -17.35
CA ILE A 458 -12.11 -21.96 -17.70
C ILE A 458 -11.34 -22.67 -18.80
N SER A 459 -10.95 -23.92 -18.55
CA SER A 459 -10.29 -24.73 -19.58
C SER A 459 -11.32 -25.49 -20.40
N ALA A 460 -11.28 -25.33 -21.72
CA ALA A 460 -12.19 -25.99 -22.64
C ALA A 460 -11.40 -26.88 -23.62
N SER A 461 -11.90 -28.09 -23.89
CA SER A 461 -11.32 -29.01 -24.87
C SER A 461 -12.40 -29.70 -25.69
N VAL A 462 -12.15 -29.90 -26.99
CA VAL A 462 -13.02 -30.69 -27.87
C VAL A 462 -12.19 -31.62 -28.74
N LEU A 463 -12.64 -32.87 -28.86
CA LEU A 463 -12.14 -33.86 -29.80
C LEU A 463 -13.17 -34.07 -30.90
N VAL A 464 -12.81 -33.78 -32.14
CA VAL A 464 -13.62 -34.07 -33.35
C VAL A 464 -13.02 -35.29 -34.03
N VAL A 465 -13.76 -36.39 -34.05
CA VAL A 465 -13.30 -37.66 -34.62
C VAL A 465 -13.42 -37.61 -36.15
N GLU A 466 -12.34 -37.97 -36.85
CA GLU A 466 -12.32 -38.09 -38.32
C GLU A 466 -13.18 -39.28 -38.76
N GLU A 467 -13.93 -39.11 -39.85
CA GLU A 467 -14.62 -40.23 -40.48
C GLU A 467 -13.57 -41.22 -41.02
N PRO A 468 -13.69 -42.53 -40.73
CA PRO A 468 -12.72 -43.50 -41.25
C PRO A 468 -12.68 -43.42 -42.79
N PRO A 469 -11.48 -43.40 -43.41
CA PRO A 469 -11.38 -43.25 -44.85
C PRO A 469 -12.14 -44.37 -45.55
N PRO A 470 -12.92 -44.07 -46.62
CA PRO A 470 -13.58 -45.09 -47.39
C PRO A 470 -12.52 -46.07 -47.96
N PRO A 471 -12.81 -47.38 -48.02
CA PRO A 471 -11.85 -48.36 -48.50
C PRO A 471 -11.40 -47.98 -49.93
N PRO A 472 -10.09 -48.04 -50.23
CA PRO A 472 -9.57 -47.57 -51.51
C PRO A 472 -10.10 -48.42 -52.67
N CYS A 473 -10.85 -47.78 -53.57
CA CYS A 473 -11.11 -48.32 -54.91
C CYS A 473 -9.84 -48.17 -55.77
N PRO A 474 -9.49 -49.16 -56.61
CA PRO A 474 -8.21 -49.18 -57.31
C PRO A 474 -8.26 -48.37 -58.62
N CYS A 475 -7.06 -47.92 -59.03
CA CYS A 475 -6.70 -47.33 -60.33
C CYS A 475 -7.12 -45.86 -60.49
N GLY A 476 -6.38 -44.98 -61.16
CA GLY A 476 -5.20 -45.10 -62.01
C GLY A 476 -4.91 -43.70 -62.56
N GLU A 477 -3.67 -43.49 -62.99
CA GLU A 477 -3.06 -42.20 -63.31
C GLU A 477 -3.87 -41.31 -64.28
N GLY A 478 -3.87 -40.00 -63.98
CA GLY A 478 -3.92 -38.95 -65.01
C GLY A 478 -5.16 -38.05 -65.01
N PHE A 479 -4.93 -36.79 -64.60
CA PHE A 479 -5.71 -35.57 -64.83
C PHE A 479 -6.98 -35.31 -63.98
N CYS A 480 -6.86 -34.31 -63.10
CA CYS A 480 -7.93 -33.35 -62.83
C CYS A 480 -7.33 -31.93 -62.84
N ASP A 481 -7.68 -31.16 -63.87
CA ASP A 481 -7.71 -29.69 -63.82
C ASP A 481 -9.13 -29.30 -63.40
N CYS A 482 -9.25 -28.49 -62.35
CA CYS A 482 -10.49 -27.81 -61.95
C CYS A 482 -10.16 -26.61 -61.04
N GLY A 483 -10.25 -25.39 -61.59
CA GLY A 483 -11.18 -24.36 -61.10
C GLY A 483 -10.82 -23.51 -59.85
N MET A 484 -10.45 -22.26 -60.11
CA MET A 484 -10.94 -21.01 -59.48
C MET A 484 -11.04 -20.90 -57.94
N SER A 485 -10.27 -19.98 -57.31
CA SER A 485 -10.76 -18.63 -56.91
C SER A 485 -9.85 -17.92 -55.88
N LEU A 486 -9.63 -16.62 -56.14
CA LEU A 486 -9.36 -15.47 -55.26
C LEU A 486 -8.87 -15.69 -53.81
N LEU A 487 -7.65 -15.23 -53.50
CA LEU A 487 -7.36 -14.01 -52.71
C LEU A 487 -5.85 -13.86 -52.42
N GLY A 488 -5.33 -12.64 -52.55
CA GLY A 488 -4.20 -12.15 -51.74
C GLY A 488 -2.81 -12.16 -52.38
N ALA A 489 -2.33 -10.99 -52.81
CA ALA A 489 -0.94 -10.56 -52.60
C ALA A 489 -0.83 -9.06 -52.92
N MET A 490 -0.85 -8.22 -51.89
CA MET A 490 -0.40 -6.84 -52.00
C MET A 490 1.14 -6.86 -51.95
N GLN A 491 1.78 -6.87 -53.11
CA GLN A 491 3.19 -6.52 -53.25
C GLN A 491 3.26 -5.09 -53.78
N VAL A 492 3.68 -4.15 -52.94
CA VAL A 492 4.00 -2.79 -53.37
C VAL A 492 5.36 -2.83 -54.08
N THR A 493 5.30 -2.99 -55.40
CA THR A 493 6.47 -2.82 -56.28
C THR A 493 6.39 -1.43 -56.90
N LEU A 494 7.37 -0.59 -56.57
CA LEU A 494 7.54 0.76 -57.09
C LEU A 494 7.84 0.70 -58.60
N LEU A 495 6.87 1.07 -59.44
CA LEU A 495 7.10 1.33 -60.87
C LEU A 495 6.35 2.61 -61.31
N GLY A 496 7.13 3.69 -61.37
CA GLY A 496 7.04 4.80 -62.33
C GLY A 496 5.76 5.65 -62.38
N LEU A 497 5.82 6.90 -61.91
CA LEU A 497 4.85 7.93 -62.30
C LEU A 497 5.49 9.31 -62.51
N TYR A 498 5.04 9.97 -63.59
CA TYR A 498 5.61 11.13 -64.26
C TYR A 498 5.25 12.50 -63.62
N GLY A 499 6.29 13.28 -63.26
CA GLY A 499 6.56 14.73 -63.51
C GLY A 499 5.58 15.89 -63.15
N MET A 500 6.07 16.93 -62.41
CA MET A 500 5.46 18.30 -62.32
C MET A 500 6.37 19.53 -62.07
N LYS A 501 6.16 20.62 -62.82
CA LYS A 501 6.94 21.90 -62.82
C LYS A 501 6.46 22.87 -61.72
N LEU A 502 7.37 23.39 -60.90
CA LEU A 502 7.09 24.39 -59.85
C LEU A 502 7.08 25.81 -60.41
N GLY A 503 5.94 26.49 -60.31
CA GLY A 503 5.79 27.93 -60.56
C GLY A 503 5.91 28.72 -59.26
N ARG A 504 6.85 29.67 -59.24
CA ARG A 504 7.04 30.63 -58.14
C ARG A 504 5.77 31.44 -57.89
N ARG A 505 5.21 31.38 -56.68
CA ARG A 505 4.55 32.52 -56.03
C ARG A 505 4.78 32.47 -54.53
N ARG A 506 5.35 33.56 -54.01
CA ARG A 506 5.40 33.89 -52.59
C ARG A 506 3.98 33.96 -52.04
N TRP A 507 3.75 33.35 -50.90
CA TRP A 507 2.71 33.75 -49.97
C TRP A 507 3.39 34.01 -48.63
N ARG A 508 3.07 35.16 -48.05
CA ARG A 508 3.52 35.59 -46.73
C ARG A 508 3.08 34.59 -45.68
#